data_AF-A0R637-F1
#
_entry.id   AF-A0R637-F1
#
_cell.length_a   1.000
_cell.length_b   1.000
_cell.length_c   1.000
_cell.angle_alpha   90.00
_cell.angle_beta   90.00
_cell.angle_gamma   90.00
#
_symmetry.space_group_name_H-M   'P 1'
#
loop_
_entity.id
_entity.type
_entity.pdbx_description
1 polymer ?
#
loop_
_entity_poly.entity_id
_entity_poly.type
_entity_poly.pdbx_seq_one_letter_code
_entity_poly.pdbx_strand_id
1 'polypeptide(L)'
;MIDIDLTEARNWFGFGVAGNFAGHLEQAGEASDFTKVVTEGYAPKGIFPWYAPGRDDFLGEFPLSSESIKLPEASEEFQGPLNLQIEPEVGVACQVVWNGDTVARLEPFALGAFNDCSIRRPGAPKISHKKNWGPASKGVAAQFFEISDLTPDGPTATMRLVCYLREDGGQQHAYGVDSPLVGYSYYGEVLLDWIVERLANQKGSDDTPLEDVGALMVASGHPEVVLIGIGATRYTPLGESTYLKPGDEAIVRVYDSASSEASELRQIVTVG
;
A
#
# COMPACT_ATOMS: atom_id res chain seq x y z
N MET A 1 -9.36 17.19 8.03
CA MET A 1 -9.42 15.70 7.96
C MET A 1 -10.76 15.29 7.35
N ILE A 2 -10.77 14.22 6.55
CA ILE A 2 -11.98 13.60 6.00
C ILE A 2 -12.07 12.15 6.46
N ASP A 3 -13.29 11.63 6.60
CA ASP A 3 -13.52 10.23 6.95
C ASP A 3 -13.44 9.35 5.68
N ILE A 4 -12.85 8.17 5.81
CA ILE A 4 -12.81 7.14 4.77
C ILE A 4 -13.89 6.11 5.06
N ASP A 5 -15.00 6.15 4.32
CA ASP A 5 -16.07 5.16 4.44
C ASP A 5 -15.70 3.87 3.69
N LEU A 6 -15.49 2.78 4.43
CA LEU A 6 -15.18 1.47 3.86
C LEU A 6 -16.32 0.91 2.99
N THR A 7 -17.56 1.38 3.17
CA THR A 7 -18.68 1.03 2.30
C THR A 7 -18.50 1.64 0.91
N GLU A 8 -18.06 2.90 0.85
CA GLU A 8 -17.76 3.59 -0.40
C GLU A 8 -16.50 3.04 -1.05
N ALA A 9 -15.45 2.77 -0.25
CA ALA A 9 -14.16 2.27 -0.72
C ALA A 9 -14.26 0.89 -1.42
N ARG A 10 -15.35 0.15 -1.24
CA ARG A 10 -15.65 -1.07 -2.02
C ARG A 10 -15.86 -0.81 -3.51
N ASN A 11 -16.15 0.42 -3.91
CA ASN A 11 -16.25 0.81 -5.31
C ASN A 11 -14.94 1.42 -5.84
N TRP A 12 -13.92 1.58 -4.98
CA TRP A 12 -12.63 2.14 -5.38
C TRP A 12 -11.71 1.03 -5.87
N PHE A 13 -10.81 1.36 -6.78
CA PHE A 13 -9.76 0.43 -7.20
C PHE A 13 -8.50 0.62 -6.37
N GLY A 14 -7.88 -0.47 -5.96
CA GLY A 14 -6.72 -0.47 -5.06
C GLY A 14 -5.45 -0.97 -5.70
N PHE A 15 -4.39 -0.16 -5.70
CA PHE A 15 -3.06 -0.60 -6.13
C PHE A 15 -1.92 0.02 -5.31
N GLY A 16 -0.75 -0.60 -5.38
CA GLY A 16 0.46 -0.15 -4.69
C GLY A 16 1.59 0.18 -5.67
N VAL A 17 2.58 0.94 -5.19
CA VAL A 17 3.81 1.29 -5.91
C VAL A 17 4.99 0.52 -5.31
N ALA A 18 5.53 -0.44 -6.06
CA ALA A 18 6.65 -1.24 -5.60
C ALA A 18 7.97 -0.47 -5.69
N GLY A 19 8.75 -0.45 -4.59
CA GLY A 19 10.13 0.06 -4.60
C GLY A 19 10.26 1.58 -4.66
N ASN A 20 9.26 2.34 -4.20
CA ASN A 20 9.34 3.81 -4.15
C ASN A 20 10.15 4.37 -2.95
N PHE A 21 10.78 3.50 -2.16
CA PHE A 21 11.66 3.91 -1.08
C PHE A 21 12.95 3.08 -1.12
N ALA A 22 14.09 3.77 -1.16
CA ALA A 22 15.39 3.12 -1.34
C ALA A 22 15.70 2.12 -0.21
N GLY A 23 16.10 0.90 -0.59
CA GLY A 23 16.50 -0.16 0.33
C GLY A 23 15.34 -0.98 0.92
N HIS A 24 14.08 -0.59 0.74
CA HIS A 24 12.96 -1.32 1.37
C HIS A 24 12.78 -2.73 0.78
N LEU A 25 12.84 -2.89 -0.55
CA LEU A 25 12.63 -4.19 -1.20
C LEU A 25 13.67 -5.23 -0.74
N GLU A 26 14.89 -4.81 -0.48
CA GLU A 26 15.94 -5.64 0.07
C GLU A 26 15.61 -6.08 1.51
N GLN A 27 15.13 -5.16 2.35
CA GLN A 27 14.72 -5.46 3.74
C GLN A 27 13.50 -6.38 3.81
N ALA A 28 12.56 -6.24 2.87
CA ALA A 28 11.38 -7.10 2.78
C ALA A 28 11.68 -8.48 2.17
N GLY A 29 12.90 -8.70 1.66
CA GLY A 29 13.29 -9.94 0.98
C GLY A 29 12.63 -10.12 -0.39
N GLU A 30 12.20 -9.04 -1.03
CA GLU A 30 11.45 -9.07 -2.30
C GLU A 30 12.30 -8.64 -3.51
N ALA A 31 13.51 -8.13 -3.28
CA ALA A 31 14.38 -7.63 -4.35
C ALA A 31 14.67 -8.65 -5.47
N SER A 32 14.71 -9.96 -5.15
CA SER A 32 14.93 -11.02 -6.14
C SER A 32 13.82 -11.13 -7.19
N ASP A 33 12.58 -10.77 -6.81
CA ASP A 33 11.41 -10.88 -7.68
C ASP A 33 11.46 -9.84 -8.80
N PHE A 34 12.23 -8.76 -8.62
CA PHE A 34 12.33 -7.64 -9.55
C PHE A 34 13.57 -7.68 -10.46
N THR A 35 14.32 -8.79 -10.49
CA THR A 35 15.58 -8.90 -11.26
C THR A 35 15.41 -8.70 -12.76
N LYS A 36 14.23 -8.99 -13.32
CA LYS A 36 13.89 -8.80 -14.73
C LYS A 36 13.23 -7.44 -15.02
N VAL A 37 12.98 -6.63 -13.99
CA VAL A 37 12.32 -5.33 -14.12
C VAL A 37 13.38 -4.25 -14.33
N VAL A 38 13.35 -3.62 -15.50
CA VAL A 38 14.27 -2.53 -15.86
C VAL A 38 13.68 -1.21 -15.41
N THR A 39 14.43 -0.45 -14.61
CA THR A 39 14.03 0.89 -14.12
C THR A 39 15.14 1.91 -14.34
N GLU A 40 14.76 3.16 -14.58
CA GLU A 40 15.70 4.28 -14.71
C GLU A 40 16.06 4.85 -13.34
N GLY A 41 17.35 4.91 -13.01
CA GLY A 41 17.85 5.55 -11.80
C GLY A 41 17.19 5.02 -10.52
N TYR A 42 16.55 5.92 -9.79
CA TYR A 42 15.87 5.66 -8.51
C TYR A 42 14.33 5.50 -8.67
N ALA A 43 13.83 5.34 -9.90
CA ALA A 43 12.41 5.13 -10.15
C ALA A 43 11.87 3.89 -9.42
N PRO A 44 10.58 3.90 -9.01
CA PRO A 44 9.94 2.71 -8.50
C PRO A 44 9.94 1.59 -9.55
N LYS A 45 9.76 0.34 -9.09
CA LYS A 45 9.82 -0.87 -9.91
C LYS A 45 8.56 -1.09 -10.75
N GLY A 46 7.41 -0.64 -10.27
CA GLY A 46 6.15 -0.78 -10.98
C GLY A 46 4.95 -0.63 -10.06
N ILE A 47 3.77 -0.82 -10.62
CA ILE A 47 2.50 -0.80 -9.89
C ILE A 47 1.90 -2.20 -9.80
N PHE A 48 1.16 -2.50 -8.75
CA PHE A 48 0.50 -3.80 -8.60
C PHE A 48 -0.89 -3.65 -7.98
N PRO A 49 -1.89 -4.44 -8.39
CA PRO A 49 -3.22 -4.38 -7.81
C PRO A 49 -3.21 -5.08 -6.45
N TRP A 50 -4.00 -4.56 -5.52
CA TRP A 50 -4.38 -5.26 -4.30
C TRP A 50 -5.90 -5.39 -4.16
N TYR A 51 -6.68 -4.62 -4.91
CA TYR A 51 -8.13 -4.76 -4.97
C TYR A 51 -8.67 -4.26 -6.32
N ALA A 52 -9.57 -5.03 -6.92
CA ALA A 52 -10.22 -4.70 -8.17
C ALA A 52 -11.73 -5.03 -8.05
N PRO A 53 -12.59 -4.01 -7.90
CA PRO A 53 -14.01 -4.24 -7.66
C PRO A 53 -14.67 -4.95 -8.84
N GLY A 54 -15.58 -5.88 -8.53
CA GLY A 54 -16.34 -6.64 -9.53
C GLY A 54 -15.63 -7.85 -10.13
N ARG A 55 -14.39 -8.15 -9.73
CA ARG A 55 -13.73 -9.42 -10.10
C ARG A 55 -14.31 -10.61 -9.34
N ASP A 56 -14.18 -11.78 -9.96
CA ASP A 56 -14.62 -13.09 -9.45
C ASP A 56 -13.46 -13.94 -8.89
N ASP A 57 -12.26 -13.37 -8.80
CA ASP A 57 -11.09 -13.98 -8.17
C ASP A 57 -10.68 -13.25 -6.88
N PHE A 58 -9.54 -13.63 -6.29
CA PHE A 58 -9.09 -13.08 -5.01
C PHE A 58 -8.89 -11.56 -5.00
N LEU A 59 -8.67 -10.92 -6.16
CA LEU A 59 -8.56 -9.45 -6.24
C LEU A 59 -9.93 -8.77 -6.06
N GLY A 60 -11.04 -9.49 -6.23
CA GLY A 60 -12.39 -9.02 -5.93
C GLY A 60 -12.75 -9.07 -4.45
N GLU A 61 -11.95 -9.74 -3.61
CA GLU A 61 -12.14 -9.77 -2.16
C GLU A 61 -11.70 -8.45 -1.52
N PHE A 62 -12.62 -7.77 -0.83
CA PHE A 62 -12.34 -6.46 -0.24
C PHE A 62 -11.41 -6.56 0.98
N PRO A 63 -10.17 -6.03 0.92
CA PRO A 63 -9.14 -6.37 1.90
C PRO A 63 -8.99 -5.35 3.03
N LEU A 64 -9.57 -4.15 2.91
CA LEU A 64 -9.30 -3.04 3.82
C LEU A 64 -9.98 -3.22 5.18
N SER A 65 -9.25 -2.89 6.23
CA SER A 65 -9.73 -2.77 7.61
C SER A 65 -9.08 -1.57 8.29
N SER A 66 -9.83 -0.91 9.16
CA SER A 66 -9.30 0.15 10.03
C SER A 66 -8.94 -0.33 11.43
N GLU A 67 -9.21 -1.60 11.75
CA GLU A 67 -9.18 -2.12 13.13
C GLU A 67 -8.38 -3.41 13.30
N SER A 68 -8.19 -4.18 12.23
CA SER A 68 -7.64 -5.53 12.32
C SER A 68 -6.77 -5.91 11.15
N ILE A 69 -5.82 -6.82 11.41
CA ILE A 69 -5.12 -7.62 10.41
C ILE A 69 -5.54 -9.06 10.66
N LYS A 70 -6.29 -9.66 9.74
CA LYS A 70 -6.78 -11.03 9.90
C LYS A 70 -5.81 -12.00 9.23
N LEU A 71 -5.31 -12.99 9.98
CA LEU A 71 -4.54 -14.09 9.38
C LEU A 71 -5.45 -14.90 8.43
N PRO A 72 -4.94 -15.40 7.29
CA PRO A 72 -5.67 -16.36 6.48
C PRO A 72 -5.94 -17.65 7.26
N GLU A 73 -7.07 -18.29 6.99
CA GLU A 73 -7.37 -19.63 7.50
C GLU A 73 -6.38 -20.66 6.96
N ALA A 74 -6.01 -21.63 7.81
CA ALA A 74 -5.12 -22.71 7.40
C ALA A 74 -5.75 -23.54 6.27
N SER A 75 -5.05 -23.62 5.15
CA SER A 75 -5.49 -24.32 3.94
C SER A 75 -4.29 -24.87 3.17
N GLU A 76 -4.50 -25.58 2.06
CA GLU A 76 -3.41 -25.97 1.16
C GLU A 76 -2.62 -24.77 0.62
N GLU A 77 -3.29 -23.63 0.44
CA GLU A 77 -2.66 -22.40 -0.01
C GLU A 77 -1.84 -21.72 1.10
N PHE A 78 -2.29 -21.82 2.34
CA PHE A 78 -1.73 -21.15 3.51
C PHE A 78 -1.18 -22.17 4.51
N GLN A 79 -0.11 -22.87 4.11
CA GLN A 79 0.64 -23.81 4.97
C GLN A 79 2.00 -23.22 5.36
N GLY A 80 2.16 -22.85 6.62
CA GLY A 80 3.47 -22.48 7.18
C GLY A 80 3.44 -21.22 8.02
N PRO A 81 4.61 -20.76 8.52
CA PRO A 81 4.66 -19.46 9.14
C PRO A 81 4.37 -18.42 8.05
N LEU A 82 3.19 -17.81 8.14
CA LEU A 82 2.70 -16.81 7.18
C LEU A 82 3.60 -15.57 7.16
N ASN A 83 4.30 -15.31 8.28
CA ASN A 83 5.32 -14.26 8.38
C ASN A 83 4.80 -12.90 7.93
N LEU A 84 3.63 -12.49 8.44
CA LEU A 84 3.04 -11.20 8.09
C LEU A 84 3.95 -10.08 8.59
N GLN A 85 4.15 -9.06 7.76
CA GLN A 85 4.86 -7.85 8.14
C GLN A 85 3.99 -6.61 7.88
N ILE A 86 4.11 -5.65 8.78
CA ILE A 86 3.58 -4.30 8.57
C ILE A 86 4.39 -3.69 7.43
N GLU A 87 3.73 -3.14 6.41
CA GLU A 87 4.38 -2.37 5.36
C GLU A 87 3.82 -0.95 5.44
N PRO A 88 4.46 -0.08 6.23
CA PRO A 88 3.92 1.23 6.52
C PRO A 88 4.09 2.16 5.32
N GLU A 89 2.96 2.64 4.81
CA GLU A 89 2.90 3.54 3.65
C GLU A 89 2.00 4.75 3.91
N VAL A 90 2.04 5.68 2.97
CA VAL A 90 0.99 6.69 2.78
C VAL A 90 0.01 6.15 1.74
N GLY A 91 -1.27 6.13 2.10
CA GLY A 91 -2.37 5.91 1.16
C GLY A 91 -2.77 7.25 0.56
N VAL A 92 -2.87 7.33 -0.76
CA VAL A 92 -3.35 8.51 -1.48
C VAL A 92 -4.63 8.15 -2.22
N ALA A 93 -5.72 8.87 -1.93
CA ALA A 93 -6.98 8.76 -2.65
C ALA A 93 -6.98 9.77 -3.80
N CYS A 94 -7.23 9.29 -5.02
CA CYS A 94 -7.27 10.11 -6.22
C CYS A 94 -8.57 9.91 -6.97
N GLN A 95 -9.13 11.00 -7.51
CA GLN A 95 -10.10 10.91 -8.60
C GLN A 95 -9.38 10.51 -9.88
N VAL A 96 -9.99 9.62 -10.65
CA VAL A 96 -9.47 9.13 -11.93
C VAL A 96 -10.15 9.90 -13.05
N VAL A 97 -9.36 10.53 -13.90
CA VAL A 97 -9.88 11.15 -15.12
C VAL A 97 -9.54 10.28 -16.32
N TRP A 98 -10.58 9.71 -16.90
CA TRP A 98 -10.49 8.79 -18.03
C TRP A 98 -10.49 9.51 -19.39
N ASN A 99 -9.82 8.92 -20.36
CA ASN A 99 -9.91 9.24 -21.78
C ASN A 99 -10.13 7.93 -22.57
N GLY A 100 -11.39 7.49 -22.63
CA GLY A 100 -11.72 6.14 -23.06
C GLY A 100 -11.14 5.12 -22.07
N ASP A 101 -10.37 4.16 -22.57
CA ASP A 101 -9.78 3.07 -21.76
C ASP A 101 -8.40 3.41 -21.19
N THR A 102 -7.96 4.66 -21.29
CA THR A 102 -6.70 5.14 -20.68
C THR A 102 -6.98 6.17 -19.59
N VAL A 103 -6.18 6.14 -18.54
CA VAL A 103 -6.19 7.19 -17.51
C VAL A 103 -5.41 8.39 -18.06
N ALA A 104 -6.04 9.56 -18.10
CA ALA A 104 -5.43 10.79 -18.55
C ALA A 104 -4.70 11.53 -17.42
N ARG A 105 -5.27 11.50 -16.21
CA ARG A 105 -4.67 12.09 -15.00
C ARG A 105 -5.26 11.47 -13.73
N LEU A 106 -4.53 11.62 -12.64
CA LEU A 106 -4.97 11.32 -11.28
C LEU A 106 -4.99 12.61 -10.48
N GLU A 107 -6.12 12.91 -9.85
CA GLU A 107 -6.31 14.14 -9.06
C GLU A 107 -6.40 13.75 -7.56
N PRO A 108 -5.32 13.93 -6.78
CA PRO A 108 -5.32 13.57 -5.37
C PRO A 108 -6.26 14.49 -4.59
N PHE A 109 -7.05 13.93 -3.68
CA PHE A 109 -7.92 14.72 -2.81
C PHE A 109 -7.74 14.40 -1.32
N ALA A 110 -7.09 13.27 -1.00
CA ALA A 110 -6.81 12.91 0.38
C ALA A 110 -5.58 12.01 0.52
N LEU A 111 -4.90 12.10 1.66
CA LEU A 111 -3.87 11.13 2.03
C LEU A 111 -3.89 10.77 3.53
N GLY A 112 -3.38 9.59 3.88
CA GLY A 112 -3.33 9.17 5.27
C GLY A 112 -2.52 7.89 5.49
N ALA A 113 -2.57 7.37 6.71
CA ALA A 113 -1.87 6.15 7.07
C ALA A 113 -2.46 4.93 6.36
N PHE A 114 -1.58 4.16 5.72
CA PHE A 114 -1.91 2.93 5.02
C PHE A 114 -0.93 1.84 5.43
N ASN A 115 -1.43 0.62 5.57
CA ASN A 115 -0.61 -0.55 5.82
C ASN A 115 -0.80 -1.52 4.66
N ASP A 116 0.20 -1.58 3.79
CA ASP A 116 0.25 -2.53 2.67
C ASP A 116 0.67 -3.93 3.15
N CYS A 117 0.08 -4.37 4.27
CA CYS A 117 0.49 -5.57 4.99
C CYS A 117 0.66 -6.74 4.03
N SER A 118 1.74 -7.48 4.25
CA SER A 118 2.19 -8.50 3.32
C SER A 118 2.45 -9.81 4.02
N ILE A 119 1.97 -10.89 3.41
CA ILE A 119 2.29 -12.26 3.77
C ILE A 119 3.52 -12.72 2.98
N ARG A 120 4.53 -13.31 3.64
CA ARG A 120 5.73 -13.78 2.95
C ARG A 120 5.44 -15.15 2.33
N ARG A 121 5.18 -15.17 1.03
CA ARG A 121 4.92 -16.38 0.22
C ARG A 121 6.00 -16.54 -0.84
N PRO A 122 7.08 -17.30 -0.56
CA PRO A 122 8.09 -17.63 -1.55
C PRO A 122 7.48 -18.35 -2.75
N GLY A 123 7.83 -17.92 -3.97
CA GLY A 123 7.33 -18.52 -5.21
C GLY A 123 5.93 -18.08 -5.63
N ALA A 124 5.32 -17.08 -4.96
CA ALA A 124 4.11 -16.44 -5.45
C ALA A 124 4.33 -15.88 -6.87
N PRO A 125 3.42 -16.15 -7.84
CA PRO A 125 3.65 -15.78 -9.23
C PRO A 125 3.57 -14.27 -9.47
N LYS A 126 2.78 -13.57 -8.64
CA LYS A 126 2.63 -12.11 -8.63
C LYS A 126 2.71 -11.57 -7.23
N ILE A 127 3.08 -10.30 -7.11
CA ILE A 127 3.12 -9.62 -5.81
C ILE A 127 1.73 -9.54 -5.17
N SER A 128 0.66 -9.39 -5.95
CA SER A 128 -0.72 -9.32 -5.44
C SER A 128 -1.13 -10.51 -4.55
N HIS A 129 -0.62 -11.71 -4.81
CA HIS A 129 -0.84 -12.91 -3.98
C HIS A 129 -0.27 -12.80 -2.56
N LYS A 130 0.65 -11.85 -2.35
CA LYS A 130 1.21 -11.51 -1.04
C LYS A 130 0.44 -10.38 -0.36
N LYS A 131 -0.47 -9.72 -1.08
CA LYS A 131 -1.07 -8.43 -0.70
C LYS A 131 -2.56 -8.57 -0.37
N ASN A 132 -3.27 -9.45 -1.06
CA ASN A 132 -4.67 -9.75 -0.80
C ASN A 132 -4.84 -11.24 -0.54
N TRP A 133 -5.02 -11.61 0.73
CA TRP A 133 -5.39 -12.96 1.16
C TRP A 133 -6.80 -13.01 1.73
N GLY A 134 -7.61 -11.98 1.47
CA GLY A 134 -8.99 -11.84 1.93
C GLY A 134 -9.24 -10.63 2.82
N PRO A 135 -10.43 -10.57 3.46
CA PRO A 135 -10.83 -9.46 4.31
C PRO A 135 -9.82 -9.16 5.43
N ALA A 136 -9.58 -7.87 5.67
CA ALA A 136 -8.62 -7.37 6.64
C ALA A 136 -7.18 -7.86 6.39
N SER A 137 -6.79 -8.07 5.13
CA SER A 137 -5.39 -8.24 4.75
C SER A 137 -4.62 -6.92 4.62
N LYS A 138 -5.32 -5.79 4.51
CA LYS A 138 -4.75 -4.45 4.37
C LYS A 138 -5.35 -3.46 5.34
N GLY A 139 -4.60 -2.41 5.61
CA GLY A 139 -4.99 -1.38 6.56
C GLY A 139 -5.17 -0.01 5.94
N VAL A 140 -6.26 0.67 6.30
CA VAL A 140 -6.50 2.07 5.96
C VAL A 140 -7.00 2.83 7.18
N ALA A 141 -6.39 3.97 7.48
CA ALA A 141 -6.87 4.82 8.57
C ALA A 141 -8.29 5.32 8.30
N ALA A 142 -9.10 5.42 9.35
CA ALA A 142 -10.48 5.92 9.26
C ALA A 142 -10.55 7.39 8.84
N GLN A 143 -9.47 8.17 9.03
CA GLN A 143 -9.42 9.58 8.69
C GLN A 143 -8.16 9.92 7.92
N PHE A 144 -8.32 10.64 6.81
CA PHE A 144 -7.24 11.15 5.97
C PHE A 144 -7.17 12.67 6.06
N PHE A 145 -6.00 13.23 5.75
CA PHE A 145 -5.84 14.66 5.47
C PHE A 145 -6.51 14.98 4.15
N GLU A 146 -7.27 16.07 4.11
CA GLU A 146 -7.73 16.65 2.85
C GLU A 146 -6.55 17.39 2.21
N ILE A 147 -6.31 17.15 0.92
CA ILE A 147 -5.21 17.75 0.18
C ILE A 147 -5.69 18.21 -1.21
N SER A 148 -5.06 19.25 -1.75
CA SER A 148 -5.32 19.72 -3.11
C SER A 148 -4.37 19.15 -4.15
N ASP A 149 -3.16 18.77 -3.71
CA ASP A 149 -2.05 18.30 -4.54
C ASP A 149 -0.99 17.61 -3.66
N LEU A 150 0.06 17.11 -4.30
CA LEU A 150 1.21 16.49 -3.65
C LEU A 150 2.52 17.27 -3.91
N THR A 151 2.43 18.57 -4.22
CA THR A 151 3.62 19.37 -4.53
C THR A 151 4.59 19.34 -3.34
N PRO A 152 5.92 19.16 -3.54
CA PRO A 152 6.87 18.96 -2.44
C PRO A 152 6.97 20.13 -1.44
N ASP A 153 6.65 21.34 -1.86
CA ASP A 153 6.59 22.56 -1.05
C ASP A 153 5.16 22.97 -0.69
N GLY A 154 4.18 22.13 -1.02
CA GLY A 154 2.75 22.35 -0.79
C GLY A 154 2.23 21.77 0.53
N PRO A 155 0.95 21.34 0.59
CA PRO A 155 0.25 21.05 1.83
C PRO A 155 0.81 19.85 2.61
N THR A 156 1.62 19.01 1.97
CA THR A 156 2.18 17.78 2.57
C THR A 156 3.67 17.91 2.91
N ALA A 157 4.29 19.07 2.68
CA ALA A 157 5.73 19.30 2.80
C ALA A 157 6.30 18.97 4.19
N THR A 158 5.51 19.19 5.24
CA THR A 158 5.89 18.98 6.65
C THR A 158 5.40 17.64 7.21
N MET A 159 4.74 16.82 6.39
CA MET A 159 4.18 15.56 6.82
C MET A 159 5.23 14.43 6.85
N ARG A 160 5.01 13.51 7.79
CA ARG A 160 5.91 12.40 8.09
C ARG A 160 5.13 11.13 8.34
N LEU A 161 5.76 9.99 8.05
CA LEU A 161 5.23 8.65 8.27
C LEU A 161 6.08 7.94 9.34
N VAL A 162 5.41 7.34 10.32
CA VAL A 162 6.03 6.52 11.36
C VAL A 162 5.23 5.25 11.60
N CYS A 163 5.92 4.20 12.04
CA CYS A 163 5.33 2.89 12.26
C CYS A 163 5.83 2.27 13.56
N TYR A 164 4.92 1.66 14.30
CA TYR A 164 5.20 0.96 15.54
C TYR A 164 4.54 -0.42 15.58
N LEU A 165 5.13 -1.29 16.39
CA LEU A 165 4.57 -2.57 16.79
C LEU A 165 4.39 -2.55 18.30
N ARG A 166 3.23 -2.98 18.79
CA ARG A 166 3.01 -3.27 20.21
C ARG A 166 2.63 -4.74 20.34
N GLU A 167 3.46 -5.50 21.03
CA GLU A 167 3.14 -6.89 21.37
C GLU A 167 1.94 -6.95 22.32
N ASP A 168 1.22 -8.08 22.35
CA ASP A 168 0.06 -8.27 23.23
C ASP A 168 0.39 -7.96 24.71
N GLY A 169 -0.30 -6.97 25.28
CA GLY A 169 -0.05 -6.46 26.64
C GLY A 169 1.33 -5.80 26.86
N GLY A 170 2.10 -5.61 25.78
CA GLY A 170 3.48 -5.14 25.79
C GLY A 170 3.65 -3.63 25.59
N GLN A 171 4.90 -3.20 25.49
CA GLN A 171 5.26 -1.83 25.15
C GLN A 171 5.26 -1.62 23.64
N GLN A 172 5.12 -0.36 23.22
CA GLN A 172 5.22 0.03 21.83
C GLN A 172 6.70 0.18 21.43
N HIS A 173 7.09 -0.42 20.31
CA HIS A 173 8.43 -0.37 19.74
C HIS A 173 8.40 0.24 18.33
N ALA A 174 9.41 1.03 17.98
CA ALA A 174 9.56 1.51 16.62
C ALA A 174 9.76 0.32 15.67
N TYR A 175 8.92 0.24 14.64
CA TYR A 175 8.96 -0.83 13.65
C TYR A 175 9.50 -0.30 12.32
N GLY A 176 9.02 0.87 11.87
CA GLY A 176 9.54 1.61 10.72
C GLY A 176 10.34 2.85 11.12
N VAL A 177 11.21 3.31 10.22
CA VAL A 177 11.97 4.55 10.39
C VAL A 177 11.08 5.75 10.11
N ASP A 178 11.02 6.69 11.06
CA ASP A 178 10.30 7.95 10.89
C ASP A 178 10.85 8.72 9.68
N SER A 179 10.02 8.87 8.64
CA SER A 179 10.44 9.33 7.32
C SER A 179 9.59 10.51 6.83
N PRO A 180 10.20 11.58 6.30
CA PRO A 180 9.44 12.64 5.66
C PRO A 180 8.78 12.13 4.38
N LEU A 181 7.56 12.59 4.08
CA LEU A 181 6.84 12.21 2.86
C LEU A 181 7.61 12.63 1.60
N VAL A 182 8.18 13.83 1.59
CA VAL A 182 9.05 14.30 0.50
C VAL A 182 10.34 13.48 0.31
N GLY A 183 10.61 12.51 1.19
CA GLY A 183 11.73 11.58 1.09
C GLY A 183 11.46 10.34 0.24
N TYR A 184 10.25 10.15 -0.28
CA TYR A 184 9.96 9.13 -1.29
C TYR A 184 10.82 9.34 -2.55
N SER A 185 11.22 8.24 -3.21
CA SER A 185 12.01 8.31 -4.43
C SER A 185 11.31 9.15 -5.50
N TYR A 186 10.04 8.82 -5.78
CA TYR A 186 9.13 9.62 -6.60
C TYR A 186 8.00 10.13 -5.70
N TYR A 187 7.78 11.45 -5.74
CA TYR A 187 6.74 12.13 -4.97
C TYR A 187 6.14 13.27 -5.80
N GLY A 188 4.96 13.76 -5.43
CA GLY A 188 4.30 14.83 -6.15
C GLY A 188 3.90 14.48 -7.58
N GLU A 189 3.95 15.47 -8.46
CA GLU A 189 3.61 15.31 -9.88
C GLU A 189 4.46 14.23 -10.55
N VAL A 190 5.75 14.12 -10.18
CA VAL A 190 6.65 13.08 -10.71
C VAL A 190 6.11 11.67 -10.44
N LEU A 191 5.54 11.43 -9.26
CA LEU A 191 4.92 10.15 -8.93
C LEU A 191 3.63 9.94 -9.71
N LEU A 192 2.74 10.93 -9.73
CA LEU A 192 1.42 10.80 -10.37
C LEU A 192 1.55 10.60 -11.88
N ASP A 193 2.42 11.36 -12.55
CA ASP A 193 2.71 11.22 -13.98
C ASP A 193 3.32 9.85 -14.29
N TRP A 194 4.24 9.38 -13.44
CA TRP A 194 4.82 8.06 -13.57
C TRP A 194 3.78 6.95 -13.39
N ILE A 195 2.83 7.09 -12.45
CA ILE A 195 1.73 6.13 -12.29
C ILE A 195 0.84 6.12 -13.55
N VAL A 196 0.48 7.28 -14.08
CA VAL A 196 -0.32 7.39 -15.31
C VAL A 196 0.39 6.71 -16.49
N GLU A 197 1.70 6.92 -16.63
CA GLU A 197 2.52 6.25 -17.65
C GLU A 197 2.52 4.72 -17.45
N ARG A 198 2.64 4.24 -16.21
CA ARG A 198 2.58 2.81 -15.90
C ARG A 198 1.20 2.21 -16.17
N LEU A 199 0.12 2.92 -15.87
CA LEU A 199 -1.24 2.48 -16.20
C LEU A 199 -1.43 2.29 -17.71
N ALA A 200 -0.80 3.13 -18.53
CA ALA A 200 -0.84 2.99 -19.99
C ALA A 200 0.05 1.84 -20.51
N ASN A 201 1.27 1.72 -19.96
CA ASN A 201 2.34 0.95 -20.61
C ASN A 201 2.85 -0.26 -19.84
N GLN A 202 2.60 -0.39 -18.53
CA GLN A 202 2.99 -1.57 -17.77
C GLN A 202 2.11 -2.74 -18.16
N LYS A 203 2.69 -3.73 -18.85
CA LYS A 203 2.01 -4.96 -19.24
C LYS A 203 2.51 -6.13 -18.40
N GLY A 204 1.57 -6.89 -17.85
CA GLY A 204 1.87 -8.12 -17.13
C GLY A 204 2.38 -9.21 -18.06
N SER A 205 3.21 -10.12 -17.52
CA SER A 205 3.63 -11.36 -18.18
C SER A 205 4.05 -12.38 -17.11
N ASP A 206 4.19 -13.66 -17.46
CA ASP A 206 4.62 -14.70 -16.50
C ASP A 206 6.06 -14.46 -15.98
N ASP A 207 6.84 -13.61 -16.65
CA ASP A 207 8.23 -13.29 -16.31
C ASP A 207 8.39 -12.10 -15.34
N THR A 208 7.30 -11.44 -14.96
CA THR A 208 7.33 -10.28 -14.05
C THR A 208 6.38 -10.50 -12.86
N PRO A 209 6.71 -10.01 -11.65
CA PRO A 209 5.80 -10.08 -10.51
C PRO A 209 4.60 -9.13 -10.63
N LEU A 210 4.54 -8.33 -11.70
CA LEU A 210 3.58 -7.26 -11.92
C LEU A 210 2.45 -7.65 -12.90
N GLU A 211 1.29 -7.03 -12.71
CA GLU A 211 0.09 -7.15 -13.55
C GLU A 211 -0.09 -5.93 -14.48
N ASP A 212 -0.97 -6.07 -15.47
CA ASP A 212 -1.47 -4.93 -16.24
C ASP A 212 -2.59 -4.23 -15.44
N VAL A 213 -2.19 -3.33 -14.54
CA VAL A 213 -3.11 -2.61 -13.64
C VAL A 213 -4.09 -1.74 -14.44
N GLY A 214 -3.66 -1.12 -15.54
CA GLY A 214 -4.54 -0.33 -16.39
C GLY A 214 -5.66 -1.15 -17.01
N ALA A 215 -5.34 -2.33 -17.56
CA ALA A 215 -6.35 -3.25 -18.08
C ALA A 215 -7.30 -3.75 -16.98
N LEU A 216 -6.80 -3.99 -15.76
CA LEU A 216 -7.65 -4.37 -14.62
C LEU A 216 -8.60 -3.25 -14.20
N MET A 217 -8.17 -1.98 -14.22
CA MET A 217 -9.05 -0.85 -13.94
C MET A 217 -10.16 -0.73 -15.00
N VAL A 218 -9.84 -0.89 -16.29
CA VAL A 218 -10.85 -0.93 -17.37
C VAL A 218 -11.82 -2.09 -17.16
N ALA A 219 -11.31 -3.29 -16.86
CA ALA A 219 -12.15 -4.46 -16.59
C ALA A 219 -13.03 -4.30 -15.34
N SER A 220 -12.65 -3.41 -14.41
CA SER A 220 -13.44 -3.05 -13.22
C SER A 220 -14.48 -1.95 -13.51
N GLY A 221 -14.70 -1.59 -14.78
CA GLY A 221 -15.73 -0.64 -15.19
C GLY A 221 -15.34 0.84 -15.01
N HIS A 222 -14.06 1.17 -15.24
CA HIS A 222 -13.55 2.55 -15.19
C HIS A 222 -13.81 3.25 -13.85
N PRO A 223 -13.24 2.72 -12.74
CA PRO A 223 -13.45 3.26 -11.40
C PRO A 223 -13.17 4.77 -11.35
N GLU A 224 -14.05 5.53 -10.70
CA GLU A 224 -13.93 6.98 -10.54
C GLU A 224 -12.88 7.37 -9.48
N VAL A 225 -12.59 6.47 -8.54
CA VAL A 225 -11.65 6.68 -7.45
C VAL A 225 -10.69 5.51 -7.32
N VAL A 226 -9.43 5.83 -7.05
CA VAL A 226 -8.39 4.86 -6.69
C VAL A 226 -7.81 5.18 -5.32
N LEU A 227 -7.44 4.14 -4.57
CA LEU A 227 -6.58 4.24 -3.39
C LEU A 227 -5.21 3.65 -3.71
N ILE A 228 -4.18 4.46 -3.52
CA ILE A 228 -2.81 4.16 -3.92
C ILE A 228 -1.93 4.07 -2.68
N GLY A 229 -1.37 2.88 -2.40
CA GLY A 229 -0.23 2.76 -1.49
C GLY A 229 1.04 3.20 -2.21
N ILE A 230 1.66 4.30 -1.80
CA ILE A 230 2.78 4.89 -2.55
C ILE A 230 4.14 4.27 -2.24
N GLY A 231 4.17 3.16 -1.50
CA GLY A 231 5.36 2.40 -1.17
C GLY A 231 5.74 2.46 0.31
N ALA A 232 6.23 1.33 0.82
CA ALA A 232 6.59 1.21 2.21
C ALA A 232 7.93 1.87 2.56
N THR A 233 7.97 2.50 3.73
CA THR A 233 9.20 3.08 4.28
C THR A 233 10.11 2.03 4.91
N ARG A 234 11.39 2.36 5.13
CA ARG A 234 12.37 1.40 5.67
C ARG A 234 11.98 0.90 7.06
N TYR A 235 12.32 -0.36 7.31
CA TYR A 235 12.24 -0.92 8.65
C TYR A 235 13.38 -0.43 9.54
N THR A 236 13.11 -0.42 10.84
CA THR A 236 14.16 -0.54 11.87
C THR A 236 14.74 -1.95 11.88
N PRO A 237 15.89 -2.21 12.54
CA PRO A 237 16.41 -3.57 12.71
C PRO A 237 15.40 -4.53 13.36
N LEU A 238 14.54 -4.02 14.25
CA LEU A 238 13.45 -4.79 14.83
C LEU A 238 12.41 -5.16 13.77
N GLY A 239 11.90 -4.17 13.03
CA GLY A 239 10.88 -4.40 12.01
C GLY A 239 11.31 -5.35 10.90
N GLU A 240 12.59 -5.28 10.50
CA GLU A 240 13.17 -6.16 9.49
C GLU A 240 13.21 -7.63 9.94
N SER A 241 13.35 -7.89 11.24
CA SER A 241 13.53 -9.22 11.81
C SER A 241 12.30 -9.77 12.57
N THR A 242 11.20 -9.02 12.59
CA THR A 242 9.99 -9.36 13.36
C THR A 242 8.80 -9.60 12.44
N TYR A 243 8.01 -10.63 12.77
CA TYR A 243 6.75 -10.95 12.10
C TYR A 243 5.59 -10.86 13.10
N LEU A 244 4.43 -10.46 12.59
CA LEU A 244 3.20 -10.27 13.36
C LEU A 244 2.67 -11.59 13.93
N LYS A 245 2.18 -11.54 15.17
CA LYS A 245 1.52 -12.63 15.88
C LYS A 245 0.10 -12.22 16.28
N PRO A 246 -0.84 -13.17 16.41
CA PRO A 246 -2.15 -12.88 16.99
C PRO A 246 -2.02 -12.16 18.34
N GLY A 247 -2.78 -11.07 18.51
CA GLY A 247 -2.73 -10.20 19.69
C GLY A 247 -1.83 -8.96 19.53
N ASP A 248 -0.89 -8.97 18.59
CA ASP A 248 -0.07 -7.79 18.30
C ASP A 248 -0.92 -6.64 17.76
N GLU A 249 -0.52 -5.39 18.02
CA GLU A 249 -1.05 -4.19 17.40
C GLU A 249 -0.03 -3.58 16.43
N ALA A 250 -0.41 -3.49 15.16
CA ALA A 250 0.29 -2.74 14.13
C ALA A 250 -0.21 -1.29 14.13
N ILE A 251 0.71 -0.32 14.22
CA ILE A 251 0.37 1.10 14.30
C ILE A 251 1.10 1.84 13.17
N VAL A 252 0.35 2.43 12.25
CA VAL A 252 0.89 3.30 11.19
C VAL A 252 0.31 4.69 11.38
N ARG A 253 1.16 5.71 11.33
CA ARG A 253 0.73 7.10 11.51
C ARG A 253 1.37 8.01 10.47
N VAL A 254 0.54 8.76 9.77
CA VAL A 254 0.95 9.95 9.02
C VAL A 254 0.61 11.17 9.87
N TYR A 255 1.57 12.02 10.14
CA TYR A 255 1.38 13.21 10.96
C TYR A 255 2.04 14.43 10.33
N ASP A 256 1.49 15.60 10.59
CA ASP A 256 2.08 16.86 10.19
C ASP A 256 2.96 17.42 11.32
N SER A 257 4.24 17.69 11.03
CA SER A 257 5.16 18.26 12.03
C SER A 257 4.94 19.75 12.30
N ALA A 258 4.15 20.43 11.47
CA ALA A 258 3.75 21.82 11.65
C ALA A 258 2.44 21.99 12.44
N SER A 259 1.70 20.91 12.68
CA SER A 259 0.43 20.91 13.42
C SER A 259 0.35 19.75 14.43
N SER A 260 -0.82 19.55 15.04
CA SER A 260 -1.10 18.41 15.93
C SER A 260 -1.94 17.33 15.25
N GLU A 261 -2.25 17.48 13.97
CA GLU A 261 -3.10 16.55 13.23
C GLU A 261 -2.33 15.27 12.84
N ALA A 262 -3.02 14.14 12.90
CA ALA A 262 -2.49 12.84 12.50
C ALA A 262 -3.59 11.94 11.96
N SER A 263 -3.29 11.27 10.84
CA SER A 263 -4.00 10.10 10.35
C SER A 263 -3.35 8.87 11.00
N GLU A 264 -4.11 8.16 11.84
CA GLU A 264 -3.61 7.00 12.57
C GLU A 264 -4.44 5.75 12.25
N LEU A 265 -3.71 4.68 11.97
CA LEU A 265 -4.23 3.33 11.75
C LEU A 265 -3.70 2.43 12.86
N ARG A 266 -4.60 1.77 13.59
CA ARG A 266 -4.28 0.76 14.59
C ARG A 266 -5.00 -0.52 14.25
N GLN A 267 -4.24 -1.58 14.01
CA GLN A 267 -4.80 -2.87 13.66
C GLN A 267 -4.37 -3.94 14.65
N ILE A 268 -5.34 -4.61 15.28
CA ILE A 268 -5.08 -5.80 16.08
C ILE A 268 -4.98 -7.02 15.17
N VAL A 269 -3.94 -7.81 15.36
CA VAL A 269 -3.73 -9.04 14.61
C VAL A 269 -4.65 -10.13 15.18
N THR A 270 -5.55 -10.66 14.36
CA THR A 270 -6.53 -11.68 14.76
C THR A 270 -6.32 -12.98 14.01
N VAL A 271 -6.75 -14.09 14.62
CA VAL A 271 -6.80 -15.39 13.93
C VAL A 271 -7.80 -15.37 12.76
N GLY A 272 -7.58 -16.28 11.82
CA GLY A 272 -8.48 -16.57 10.68
C GLY A 272 -9.82 -17.13 11.11
#